data_AF-A0A8T5QCL9-F1
#
_entry.id   AF-A0A8T5QCL9-F1
#
_cell.length_a   1.000
_cell.length_b   1.000
_cell.length_c   1.000
_cell.angle_alpha   90.00
_cell.angle_beta   90.00
_cell.angle_gamma   90.00
#
_symmetry.space_group_name_H-M   'P 1'
#
loop_
_entity.id
_entity.type
_entity.pdbx_description
1 polymer ?
#
loop_
_entity_poly.entity_id
_entity_poly.type
_entity_poly.pdbx_seq_one_letter_code
_entity_poly.pdbx_strand_id
1 'polypeptide(L)'
;RLIKKIAYNTRLPYFSITPTFSICKKHGYIRGEKFKCPTCGADTEVYSRIVGYYRPIQNWNLGKVEEFKDRLEFAEAKTMKHEFKTKIEASLEQEQKILVET
;
A
#
# COMPACT_ATOMS: atom_id res chain seq x y z
N ARG A 1 9.08 7.94 -3.09
CA ARG A 1 9.50 7.57 -4.49
C ARG A 1 8.44 6.80 -5.28
N LEU A 2 7.60 5.97 -4.63
CA LEU A 2 6.61 5.10 -5.30
C LEU A 2 5.65 5.84 -6.27
N ILE A 3 4.96 6.87 -5.79
CA ILE A 3 3.96 7.63 -6.57
C ILE A 3 4.58 8.16 -7.88
N LYS A 4 5.75 8.79 -7.79
CA LYS A 4 6.47 9.31 -8.96
C LYS A 4 6.76 8.18 -9.96
N LYS A 5 7.28 7.03 -9.49
CA LYS A 5 7.55 5.90 -10.39
C LYS A 5 6.29 5.41 -11.11
N ILE A 6 5.16 5.27 -10.41
CA ILE A 6 3.91 4.83 -11.02
C ILE A 6 3.43 5.88 -12.05
N ALA A 7 3.38 7.15 -11.66
CA ALA A 7 2.85 8.22 -12.49
C ALA A 7 3.67 8.48 -13.77
N TYR A 8 5.00 8.36 -13.72
CA TYR A 8 5.85 8.65 -14.88
C TYR A 8 6.15 7.43 -15.77
N ASN A 9 6.14 6.20 -15.22
CA ASN A 9 6.55 5.00 -15.97
C ASN A 9 5.37 4.16 -16.45
N THR A 10 4.14 4.53 -16.12
CA THR A 10 2.93 3.79 -16.53
C THR A 10 1.90 4.75 -17.12
N ARG A 11 1.01 4.24 -17.97
CA ARG A 11 -0.13 5.00 -18.52
C ARG A 11 -1.42 4.68 -17.77
N LEU A 12 -1.34 4.53 -16.45
CA LEU A 12 -2.52 4.27 -15.62
C LEU A 12 -3.34 5.57 -15.50
N PRO A 13 -4.63 5.56 -15.86
CA PRO A 13 -5.47 6.77 -15.79
C PRO A 13 -5.77 7.17 -14.34
N TYR A 14 -5.73 6.21 -13.42
CA TYR A 14 -6.00 6.43 -12.01
C TYR A 14 -5.37 5.33 -11.16
N PHE A 15 -4.83 5.72 -10.01
CA PHE A 15 -4.45 4.81 -8.94
C PHE A 15 -4.74 5.50 -7.60
N SER A 16 -4.95 4.69 -6.56
CA SER A 16 -5.21 5.19 -5.22
C SER A 16 -4.30 4.52 -4.22
N ILE A 17 -3.89 5.27 -3.21
CA ILE A 17 -3.26 4.73 -2.01
C ILE A 17 -4.36 4.50 -0.98
N THR A 18 -4.35 3.33 -0.36
CA THR A 18 -5.37 2.92 0.61
C THR A 18 -4.70 2.66 1.97
N PRO A 19 -4.38 3.71 2.74
CA PRO A 19 -3.84 3.54 4.07
C PRO A 19 -4.87 2.88 4.98
N THR A 20 -4.40 1.96 5.82
CA THR A 20 -5.11 1.55 7.02
C THR A 20 -4.74 2.53 8.14
N PHE A 21 -5.74 3.05 8.84
CA PHE A 21 -5.54 3.97 9.96
C PHE A 21 -6.56 3.72 11.05
N SER A 22 -6.31 4.26 12.23
CA SER A 22 -7.17 4.06 13.39
C SER A 22 -7.65 5.40 13.94
N ILE A 23 -8.83 5.43 14.54
CA ILE A 23 -9.41 6.63 15.16
C ILE A 23 -9.71 6.35 16.62
N CYS A 24 -9.19 7.19 17.50
CA CYS A 24 -9.59 7.27 18.89
C CYS A 24 -10.64 8.37 19.06
N LYS A 25 -11.73 8.09 19.78
CA LYS A 25 -12.77 9.09 20.10
C LYS A 25 -12.25 10.30 20.88
N LYS A 26 -11.12 10.15 21.61
CA LYS A 26 -10.50 11.21 22.42
C LYS A 26 -9.31 11.88 21.72
N HIS A 27 -8.40 11.10 21.14
CA HIS A 27 -7.13 11.60 20.59
C HIS A 27 -7.13 11.73 19.06
N GLY A 28 -8.21 11.34 18.39
CA GLY A 28 -8.37 11.47 16.94
C GLY A 28 -7.56 10.44 16.14
N TYR A 29 -6.99 10.91 15.03
CA TYR A 29 -6.33 10.07 14.03
C TYR A 29 -5.03 9.44 14.52
N ILE A 30 -4.87 8.15 14.26
CA ILE A 30 -3.71 7.33 14.62
C ILE A 30 -3.24 6.60 13.37
N ARG A 31 -1.94 6.70 13.09
CA ARG A 31 -1.34 6.03 11.93
C ARG A 31 -1.27 4.50 12.14
N GLY A 32 -1.69 3.78 11.11
CA GLY A 32 -1.64 2.32 11.04
C GLY A 32 -2.83 1.64 11.74
N GLU A 33 -2.81 0.32 11.70
CA GLU A 33 -3.75 -0.54 12.41
C GLU A 33 -3.39 -0.62 13.89
N LYS A 34 -4.21 0.02 14.73
CA LYS A 34 -4.13 -0.05 16.18
C LYS A 34 -5.55 -0.22 16.71
N PHE A 35 -5.80 -1.29 17.45
CA PHE A 35 -7.09 -1.53 18.12
C PHE A 35 -7.19 -0.85 19.49
N LYS A 36 -6.06 -0.38 20.02
CA LYS A 36 -5.97 0.38 21.27
C LYS A 36 -5.24 1.69 21.02
N CYS A 37 -5.74 2.76 21.62
CA CYS A 37 -5.12 4.07 21.56
C CYS A 37 -3.77 4.03 22.30
N PRO A 38 -2.65 4.46 21.67
CA PRO A 38 -1.35 4.45 22.33
C PRO A 38 -1.24 5.49 23.47
N THR A 39 -2.14 6.49 23.51
CA THR A 39 -2.12 7.57 24.49
C THR A 39 -2.96 7.26 25.72
N CYS A 40 -4.13 6.62 25.57
CA CYS A 40 -5.05 6.36 26.69
C CYS A 40 -5.53 4.92 26.84
N GLY A 41 -5.10 4.00 25.98
CA GLY A 41 -5.50 2.59 26.05
C GLY A 41 -6.96 2.29 25.69
N ALA A 42 -7.77 3.29 25.37
CA ALA A 42 -9.16 3.09 24.93
C ALA A 42 -9.23 2.39 23.57
N ASP A 43 -10.36 1.74 23.29
CA ASP A 43 -10.61 1.12 21.99
C ASP A 43 -10.63 2.16 20.87
N THR A 44 -10.08 1.74 19.73
CA THR A 44 -10.01 2.53 18.51
C THR A 44 -10.73 1.84 17.37
N GLU A 45 -11.33 2.64 16.50
CA GLU A 45 -11.97 2.15 15.29
C GLU A 45 -10.92 2.12 14.18
N VAL A 46 -10.71 0.95 13.57
CA VAL A 46 -9.72 0.78 12.50
C VAL A 46 -10.44 0.91 11.18
N TYR A 47 -10.01 1.85 10.35
CA TYR A 47 -10.58 2.14 9.04
C TYR A 47 -9.65 1.66 7.93
N SER A 48 -10.25 1.01 6.93
CA SER A 48 -9.60 0.71 5.66
C SER A 48 -10.59 0.87 4.52
N ARG A 49 -10.09 0.89 3.27
CA ARG A 49 -10.94 0.99 2.09
C ARG A 49 -11.46 -0.40 1.70
N ILE A 50 -12.78 -0.55 1.60
CA ILE A 50 -13.43 -1.82 1.22
C ILE A 50 -13.65 -1.91 -0.30
N VAL A 51 -14.57 -1.12 -0.86
CA VAL A 51 -14.91 -1.09 -2.31
C VAL A 51 -14.95 0.33 -2.87
N GLY A 52 -14.08 1.21 -2.37
CA GLY A 52 -13.96 2.60 -2.86
C GLY A 52 -14.14 3.67 -1.79
N TYR A 53 -14.70 3.32 -0.63
CA TYR A 53 -14.81 4.21 0.53
C TYR A 53 -14.24 3.57 1.80
N TYR A 54 -13.93 4.41 2.80
CA TYR A 54 -13.42 3.97 4.10
C TYR A 54 -14.56 3.59 5.03
N ARG A 55 -14.42 2.45 5.72
CA ARG A 55 -15.40 1.95 6.69
C ARG A 55 -14.65 1.27 7.83
N PRO A 56 -15.12 1.36 9.09
CA PRO A 56 -14.48 0.66 10.19
C PRO A 56 -14.59 -0.85 9.98
N ILE A 57 -13.49 -1.57 10.17
CA ILE A 57 -13.36 -3.02 9.93
C ILE A 57 -14.35 -3.80 10.80
N GLN A 58 -14.64 -3.30 12.00
CA GLN A 58 -15.65 -3.85 12.91
C GLN A 58 -17.04 -3.97 12.26
N ASN A 59 -17.34 -3.15 11.25
CA ASN A 59 -18.63 -3.12 10.57
C ASN A 59 -18.63 -3.86 9.23
N TRP A 60 -17.59 -4.66 8.95
CA TRP A 60 -17.47 -5.45 7.72
C TRP A 60 -18.12 -6.82 7.93
N ASN A 61 -18.54 -7.45 6.84
CA ASN A 61 -19.02 -8.83 6.89
C ASN A 61 -17.85 -9.81 7.06
N LEU A 62 -18.14 -11.06 7.46
CA LEU A 62 -17.12 -12.07 7.77
C LEU A 62 -16.14 -12.31 6.61
N GLY A 63 -16.65 -12.42 5.38
CA GLY A 63 -15.80 -12.63 4.20
C GLY A 63 -14.83 -11.46 3.95
N LYS A 64 -15.28 -10.22 4.12
CA LYS A 64 -14.42 -9.04 3.93
C LYS A 64 -13.40 -8.86 5.06
N VAL A 65 -13.74 -9.29 6.28
CA VAL A 65 -12.76 -9.35 7.37
C VAL A 65 -11.67 -10.36 7.05
N GLU A 66 -12.01 -11.52 6.49
CA GLU A 66 -11.01 -12.51 6.08
C GLU A 66 -10.15 -12.00 4.92
N GLU A 67 -10.76 -11.44 3.87
CA GLU A 67 -10.02 -10.77 2.79
C GLU A 67 -9.08 -9.66 3.31
N PHE A 68 -9.46 -8.98 4.39
CA PHE A 68 -8.61 -7.94 4.99
C PHE A 68 -7.36 -8.52 5.63
N LYS A 69 -7.44 -9.68 6.29
CA LYS A 69 -6.29 -10.36 6.90
C LYS A 69 -5.25 -10.80 5.86
N ASP A 70 -5.72 -11.15 4.67
CA ASP A 70 -4.86 -11.54 3.55
C ASP A 70 -4.17 -10.33 2.88
N ARG A 71 -4.53 -9.09 3.24
CA ARG A 71 -3.91 -7.90 2.64
C ARG A 71 -2.48 -7.72 3.11
N LEU A 72 -1.62 -7.40 2.17
CA LEU A 72 -0.24 -7.02 2.43
C LEU A 72 -0.10 -5.50 2.39
N GLU A 73 0.40 -4.93 3.49
CA GLU A 73 0.76 -3.52 3.53
C GLU A 73 2.09 -3.25 2.81
N PHE A 74 2.16 -2.08 2.17
CA PHE A 74 3.39 -1.64 1.53
C PHE A 74 4.47 -1.32 2.57
N ALA A 75 5.59 -2.05 2.53
CA ALA A 75 6.74 -1.83 3.40
C ALA A 75 7.95 -1.37 2.58
N GLU A 76 8.27 -0.07 2.65
CA GLU A 76 9.36 0.52 1.84
C GLU A 76 10.71 -0.19 2.05
N ALA A 77 11.04 -0.55 3.29
CA ALA A 77 12.28 -1.26 3.61
C ALA A 77 12.37 -2.67 3.02
N LYS A 78 11.23 -3.33 2.77
CA LYS A 78 11.20 -4.64 2.08
C LYS A 78 11.28 -4.45 0.56
N THR A 79 10.58 -3.46 0.02
CA THR A 79 10.54 -3.21 -1.43
C THR A 79 11.87 -2.69 -1.98
N MET A 80 12.61 -1.87 -1.22
CA MET A 80 13.92 -1.34 -1.65
C MET A 80 15.02 -2.41 -1.73
N LYS A 81 14.81 -3.59 -1.13
CA LYS A 81 15.75 -4.73 -1.21
C LYS A 81 15.54 -5.59 -2.46
N HIS A 82 14.44 -5.39 -3.18
CA HIS A 82 14.12 -6.20 -4.36
C HIS A 82 14.89 -5.69 -5.58
N GLU A 83 15.68 -6.56 -6.22
CA GLU A 83 16.58 -6.32 -7.38
C GLU A 83 15.87 -5.91 -8.69
N PHE A 84 14.71 -5.28 -8.59
CA PHE A 84 13.89 -4.91 -9.74
C PHE A 84 14.59 -3.88 -10.64
N LYS A 85 15.51 -3.09 -10.10
CA LYS A 85 16.33 -2.13 -10.86
C LYS A 85 17.35 -2.85 -11.77
N THR A 86 18.02 -3.87 -11.25
CA THR A 86 19.07 -4.63 -11.93
C THR A 86 18.54 -5.41 -13.13
N LYS A 87 17.36 -6.01 -13.02
CA LYS A 87 16.75 -6.78 -14.13
C LYS A 87 16.26 -5.89 -15.27
N ILE A 88 15.72 -4.71 -14.98
CA ILE A 88 15.27 -3.76 -16.02
C ILE A 88 16.48 -3.18 -16.75
N GLU A 89 17.52 -2.76 -16.03
CA GLU A 89 18.76 -2.24 -16.64
C GLU A 89 19.41 -3.29 -17.54
N ALA A 90 19.48 -4.56 -17.11
CA ALA A 90 19.98 -5.65 -17.95
C ALA A 90 19.12 -5.94 -19.20
N SER A 91 17.80 -5.81 -19.09
CA SER A 91 16.89 -6.04 -20.22
C SER A 91 16.99 -4.93 -21.27
N LEU A 92 17.10 -3.67 -20.82
CA LEU A 92 17.27 -2.50 -21.68
C LEU A 92 18.65 -2.50 -22.36
N GLU A 93 19.71 -2.91 -21.66
CA GLU A 93 21.05 -3.07 -22.23
C GLU A 93 21.10 -4.19 -23.28
N GLN A 94 20.36 -5.29 -23.10
CA GLN A 94 20.23 -6.35 -24.10
C GLN A 94 19.49 -5.86 -25.35
N GLU A 95 18.37 -5.14 -25.20
CA GLU A 95 17.65 -4.57 -26.33
C GLU A 95 18.50 -3.55 -27.12
N GLN A 96 19.28 -2.71 -26.42
CA GLN A 96 20.19 -1.75 -27.06
C GLN A 96 21.34 -2.44 -27.81
N LYS A 97 21.85 -3.58 -27.31
CA LYS A 97 22.89 -4.35 -28.01
C LYS A 97 22.37 -4.98 -29.31
N ILE A 98 21.17 -5.53 -29.27
CA ILE A 98 20.53 -6.16 -30.44
C ILE A 98 20.29 -5.13 -31.57
N LEU A 99 19.96 -3.88 -31.21
CA LEU A 99 19.73 -2.78 -32.18
C LEU A 99 21.00 -2.19 -32.81
N VAL A 100 22.18 -2.40 -32.20
CA VAL A 100 23.46 -1.87 -32.69
C VAL A 100 24.22 -2.91 -33.53
N GLU A 101 23.84 -4.19 -33.42
CA GLU A 101 24.47 -5.32 -34.14
C GLU A 101 23.72 -5.71 -35.44
N THR A 102 22.58 -5.06 -35.75
CA THR A 102 21.86 -5.14 -37.04
C THR A 102 22.09 -3.92 -37.90
#